data_AF-A0AA44Y2A0-F1
#
_entry.id   AF-A0AA44Y2A0-F1
#
_cell.length_a   1.000
_cell.length_b   1.000
_cell.length_c   1.000
_cell.angle_alpha   90.00
_cell.angle_beta   90.00
_cell.angle_gamma   90.00
#
_symmetry.space_group_name_H-M   'P 1'
#
loop_
_entity.id
_entity.type
_entity.pdbx_description
1 polymer ?
#
loop_
_entity_poly.entity_id
_entity_poly.type
_entity_poly.pdbx_seq_one_letter_code
_entity_poly.pdbx_strand_id
1 'polypeptide(L)'
;MAAGVIVPDKYRAVIGAKARLPDWVEHLFVGPSSSPIVFSAENAPYLLHLLWPLGLATRARFNEHSPMRTVRLPSFASTGGWTLGQASNGYVYFDRIDTMRLTPAQEAIALEVATNTYRPCCDNSTFYQDCNHGSALLGMIELAASQGASADLVFRIARVANSYWFTSQYAMTSMVFTHLRQQAWHTVSPRLVLGQDYSSLSGWQRNVADVLERKKVSGPLPQQASASCGMPGDNAARLAAPHIVRRE
;
A
#
# COMPACT_ATOMS: atom_id res chain seq x y z
N MET A 1 -16.40 7.78 -6.87
CA MET A 1 -17.28 7.37 -7.99
C MET A 1 -17.68 8.53 -8.88
N ALA A 2 -18.30 9.61 -8.36
CA ALA A 2 -18.70 10.77 -9.17
C ALA A 2 -17.56 11.36 -10.04
N ALA A 3 -16.34 11.39 -9.50
CA ALA A 3 -15.14 11.83 -10.22
C ALA A 3 -14.57 10.81 -11.24
N GLY A 4 -15.23 9.66 -11.45
CA GLY A 4 -14.81 8.64 -12.39
C GLY A 4 -13.54 7.85 -12.02
N VAL A 5 -12.90 8.14 -10.89
CA VAL A 5 -11.63 7.49 -10.47
C VAL A 5 -11.77 5.98 -10.30
N ILE A 6 -12.95 5.50 -9.89
CA ILE A 6 -13.28 4.08 -9.77
C ILE A 6 -14.63 3.81 -10.41
N VAL A 7 -14.70 2.79 -11.25
CA VAL A 7 -15.89 2.30 -11.93
C VAL A 7 -16.25 0.93 -11.34
N PRO A 8 -17.36 0.81 -10.58
CA PRO A 8 -17.75 -0.43 -9.91
C PRO A 8 -17.76 -1.66 -10.82
N ASP A 9 -18.30 -1.53 -12.04
CA ASP A 9 -18.39 -2.65 -12.98
C ASP A 9 -17.02 -3.14 -13.46
N LYS A 10 -16.05 -2.24 -13.62
CA LYS A 10 -14.67 -2.63 -13.92
C LYS A 10 -14.04 -3.40 -12.76
N TYR A 11 -14.32 -3.00 -11.52
CA TYR A 11 -13.81 -3.72 -10.35
C TYR A 11 -14.47 -5.10 -10.24
N ARG A 12 -15.80 -5.21 -10.37
CA ARG A 12 -16.48 -6.51 -10.42
C ARG A 12 -15.92 -7.43 -11.50
N ALA A 13 -15.62 -6.90 -12.68
CA ALA A 13 -15.03 -7.66 -13.78
C ALA A 13 -13.63 -8.22 -13.43
N VAL A 14 -12.80 -7.47 -12.71
CA VAL A 14 -11.47 -7.89 -12.24
C VAL A 14 -11.52 -9.04 -11.23
N ILE A 15 -12.56 -9.08 -10.38
CA ILE A 15 -12.77 -10.18 -9.43
C ILE A 15 -13.22 -11.46 -10.15
N GLY A 16 -13.82 -11.32 -11.33
CA GLY A 16 -14.21 -12.40 -12.21
C GLY A 16 -15.61 -12.92 -11.91
N ALA A 17 -16.29 -13.43 -12.96
CA ALA A 17 -17.71 -13.79 -12.92
C ALA A 17 -18.11 -14.87 -11.89
N LYS A 18 -17.14 -15.62 -11.35
CA LYS A 18 -17.38 -16.69 -10.37
C LYS A 18 -17.22 -16.23 -8.91
N ALA A 19 -16.70 -15.03 -8.68
CA ALA A 19 -16.48 -14.48 -7.36
C ALA A 19 -17.30 -13.19 -7.20
N ARG A 20 -17.97 -13.05 -6.06
CA ARG A 20 -18.69 -11.85 -5.70
C ARG A 20 -17.80 -10.99 -4.81
N LEU A 21 -17.88 -9.67 -4.97
CA LEU A 21 -17.29 -8.76 -4.00
C LEU A 21 -17.94 -8.93 -2.63
N PRO A 22 -17.18 -8.80 -1.53
CA PRO A 22 -17.77 -8.74 -0.20
C PRO A 22 -18.82 -7.64 -0.12
N ASP A 23 -19.90 -7.88 0.60
CA ASP A 23 -21.03 -6.93 0.68
C ASP A 23 -20.60 -5.55 1.19
N TRP A 24 -19.59 -5.49 2.06
CA TRP A 24 -19.04 -4.22 2.53
C TRP A 24 -18.37 -3.41 1.42
N VAL A 25 -17.74 -4.08 0.43
CA VAL A 25 -17.15 -3.41 -0.75
C VAL A 25 -18.27 -2.90 -1.67
N GLU A 26 -19.28 -3.74 -1.91
CA GLU A 26 -20.45 -3.36 -2.71
C GLU A 26 -21.17 -2.13 -2.12
N HIS A 27 -21.28 -2.08 -0.79
CA HIS A 27 -21.89 -0.94 -0.10
C HIS A 27 -21.13 0.38 -0.33
N LEU A 28 -19.79 0.33 -0.39
CA LEU A 28 -18.97 1.52 -0.67
C LEU A 28 -19.18 2.06 -2.10
N PHE A 29 -19.76 1.28 -3.01
CA PHE A 29 -20.09 1.74 -4.36
C PHE A 29 -21.45 2.42 -4.49
N VAL A 30 -22.27 2.38 -3.45
CA VAL A 30 -23.62 2.96 -3.49
C VAL A 30 -23.78 4.12 -2.52
N GLY A 31 -22.89 4.26 -1.52
CA GLY A 31 -22.98 5.35 -0.57
C GLY A 31 -21.75 5.48 0.35
N PRO A 32 -21.73 6.55 1.15
CA PRO A 32 -20.72 6.71 2.20
C PRO A 32 -20.89 5.64 3.29
N SER A 33 -19.80 5.33 3.98
CA SER A 33 -19.80 4.42 5.13
C SER A 33 -19.13 5.07 6.32
N SER A 34 -19.74 4.90 7.50
CA SER A 34 -19.15 5.21 8.80
C SER A 34 -18.59 3.98 9.51
N SER A 35 -18.60 2.81 8.85
CA SER A 35 -18.08 1.58 9.43
C SER A 35 -16.56 1.67 9.60
N PRO A 36 -16.00 1.16 10.72
CA PRO A 36 -14.55 1.11 10.90
C PRO A 36 -13.88 0.31 9.78
N ILE A 37 -12.70 0.77 9.34
CA ILE A 37 -11.85 -0.02 8.45
C ILE A 37 -11.16 -1.12 9.28
N VAL A 38 -11.46 -2.37 8.99
CA VAL A 38 -10.89 -3.53 9.68
C VAL A 38 -9.95 -4.29 8.75
N PHE A 39 -8.66 -4.26 9.06
CA PHE A 39 -7.68 -5.10 8.38
C PHE A 39 -7.75 -6.54 8.86
N SER A 40 -7.78 -7.44 7.90
CA SER A 40 -7.62 -8.88 8.06
C SER A 40 -6.90 -9.42 6.82
N ALA A 41 -6.44 -10.67 6.86
CA ALA A 41 -5.88 -11.33 5.68
C ALA A 41 -6.87 -11.34 4.50
N GLU A 42 -8.17 -11.45 4.79
CA GLU A 42 -9.25 -11.42 3.81
C GLU A 42 -9.50 -10.01 3.25
N ASN A 43 -9.54 -8.98 4.10
CA ASN A 43 -9.91 -7.63 3.68
C ASN A 43 -8.74 -6.84 3.05
N ALA A 44 -7.50 -7.17 3.39
CA ALA A 44 -6.33 -6.38 3.00
C ALA A 44 -6.18 -6.17 1.48
N PRO A 45 -6.43 -7.16 0.60
CA PRO A 45 -6.40 -6.95 -0.84
C PRO A 45 -7.46 -5.96 -1.34
N TYR A 46 -8.68 -6.03 -0.79
CA TYR A 46 -9.75 -5.08 -1.16
C TYR A 46 -9.43 -3.66 -0.69
N LEU A 47 -8.93 -3.53 0.55
CA LEU A 47 -8.50 -2.25 1.10
C LEU A 47 -7.37 -1.63 0.28
N LEU A 48 -6.40 -2.43 -0.21
CA LEU A 48 -5.36 -1.95 -1.10
C LEU A 48 -5.94 -1.28 -2.35
N HIS A 49 -6.84 -1.97 -3.05
CA HIS A 49 -7.44 -1.46 -4.29
C HIS A 49 -8.41 -0.28 -4.07
N LEU A 50 -9.06 -0.19 -2.91
CA LEU A 50 -9.97 0.92 -2.58
C LEU A 50 -9.20 2.16 -2.12
N LEU A 51 -8.10 1.99 -1.39
CA LEU A 51 -7.27 3.09 -0.88
C LEU A 51 -6.28 3.61 -1.92
N TRP A 52 -5.85 2.77 -2.86
CA TRP A 52 -4.99 3.20 -3.98
C TRP A 52 -5.54 4.42 -4.73
N PRO A 53 -6.74 4.39 -5.34
CA PRO A 53 -7.27 5.55 -6.04
C PRO A 53 -7.51 6.74 -5.12
N LEU A 54 -7.71 6.49 -3.82
CA LEU A 54 -7.86 7.55 -2.83
C LEU A 54 -6.55 8.33 -2.74
N GLY A 55 -5.42 7.69 -2.45
CA GLY A 55 -4.13 8.40 -2.37
C GLY A 55 -3.65 8.96 -3.71
N LEU A 56 -4.01 8.31 -4.82
CA LEU A 56 -3.63 8.77 -6.17
C LEU A 56 -4.34 10.08 -6.50
N ALA A 57 -5.65 10.13 -6.23
CA ALA A 57 -6.51 11.18 -6.75
C ALA A 57 -6.75 12.34 -5.79
N THR A 58 -6.59 12.11 -4.48
CA THR A 58 -6.80 13.14 -3.45
C THR A 58 -5.90 14.33 -3.71
N ARG A 59 -6.52 15.51 -3.81
CA ARG A 59 -5.77 16.76 -3.94
C ARG A 59 -5.20 17.16 -2.58
N ALA A 60 -3.89 17.38 -2.54
CA ALA A 60 -3.19 17.88 -1.36
C ALA A 60 -2.06 18.82 -1.78
N ARG A 61 -1.87 19.95 -1.09
CA ARG A 61 -0.86 20.96 -1.48
C ARG A 61 0.55 20.39 -1.53
N PHE A 62 0.87 19.42 -0.67
CA PHE A 62 2.19 18.78 -0.69
C PHE A 62 2.49 18.06 -2.02
N ASN A 63 1.48 17.68 -2.80
CA ASN A 63 1.68 17.01 -4.08
C ASN A 63 2.18 17.98 -5.16
N GLU A 64 2.10 19.29 -4.96
CA GLU A 64 2.77 20.29 -5.83
C GLU A 64 4.28 20.01 -5.93
N HIS A 65 4.86 19.46 -4.87
CA HIS A 65 6.28 19.11 -4.77
C HIS A 65 6.52 17.59 -4.86
N SER A 66 5.53 16.81 -5.31
CA SER A 66 5.67 15.37 -5.42
C SER A 66 6.76 14.97 -6.43
N PRO A 67 7.64 14.02 -6.10
CA PRO A 67 8.65 13.52 -7.02
C PRO A 67 8.06 12.76 -8.23
N MET A 68 6.75 12.47 -8.22
CA MET A 68 6.06 11.91 -9.38
C MET A 68 5.73 12.91 -10.47
N ARG A 69 5.79 14.22 -10.21
CA ARG A 69 5.54 15.29 -11.20
C ARG A 69 6.69 15.38 -12.21
N THR A 70 6.84 14.33 -13.00
CA THR A 70 7.85 14.16 -14.03
C THR A 70 7.19 13.71 -15.33
N VAL A 71 7.94 13.72 -16.43
CA VAL A 71 7.49 13.16 -17.72
C VAL A 71 7.09 11.68 -17.64
N ARG A 72 7.53 10.96 -16.60
CA ARG A 72 7.21 9.56 -16.37
C ARG A 72 5.87 9.33 -15.66
N LEU A 73 5.15 10.39 -15.28
CA LEU A 73 3.89 10.30 -14.54
C LEU A 73 2.92 9.23 -15.10
N PRO A 74 2.73 9.03 -16.42
CA PRO A 74 1.86 7.98 -16.96
C PRO A 74 2.35 6.53 -16.83
N SER A 75 3.62 6.31 -16.46
CA SER A 75 4.29 5.00 -16.48
C SER A 75 4.58 4.41 -15.10
N PHE A 76 4.32 5.15 -14.02
CA PHE A 76 4.42 4.59 -12.67
C PHE A 76 3.37 3.51 -12.45
N ALA A 77 3.68 2.53 -11.60
CA ALA A 77 2.72 1.46 -11.29
C ALA A 77 1.44 2.02 -10.66
N SER A 78 1.54 3.08 -9.85
CA SER A 78 0.39 3.78 -9.24
C SER A 78 -0.53 4.50 -10.23
N THR A 79 -0.06 4.83 -11.43
CA THR A 79 -0.83 5.57 -12.45
C THR A 79 -1.15 4.68 -13.64
N GLY A 80 -0.13 4.18 -14.33
CA GLY A 80 -0.26 3.30 -15.48
C GLY A 80 -0.92 1.96 -15.17
N GLY A 81 -0.75 1.46 -13.94
CA GLY A 81 -1.43 0.25 -13.47
C GLY A 81 -2.87 0.48 -13.00
N TRP A 82 -3.33 1.74 -12.89
CA TRP A 82 -4.69 2.04 -12.48
C TRP A 82 -5.63 2.10 -13.69
N THR A 83 -6.34 0.99 -13.92
CA THR A 83 -7.24 0.78 -15.08
C THR A 83 -8.73 0.77 -14.71
N LEU A 84 -9.04 0.84 -13.41
CA LEU A 84 -10.41 0.81 -12.89
C LEU A 84 -11.15 2.15 -12.98
N GLY A 85 -10.49 3.23 -13.39
CA GLY A 85 -11.13 4.51 -13.65
C GLY A 85 -11.86 4.58 -14.99
N GLN A 86 -12.57 5.68 -15.23
CA GLN A 86 -13.17 6.00 -16.54
C GLN A 86 -12.09 6.31 -17.58
N ALA A 87 -11.05 7.03 -17.17
CA ALA A 87 -9.87 7.28 -18.00
C ALA A 87 -9.09 5.97 -18.22
N SER A 88 -8.44 5.87 -19.37
CA SER A 88 -7.62 4.69 -19.72
C SER A 88 -6.32 4.59 -18.93
N ASN A 89 -5.90 5.66 -18.25
CA ASN A 89 -4.72 5.66 -17.39
C ASN A 89 -4.95 6.55 -16.16
N GLY A 90 -4.48 6.08 -15.00
CA GLY A 90 -4.66 6.76 -13.72
C GLY A 90 -3.96 8.11 -13.57
N TYR A 91 -2.97 8.43 -14.41
CA TYR A 91 -2.27 9.73 -14.32
C TYR A 91 -3.21 10.93 -14.45
N VAL A 92 -4.35 10.75 -15.15
CA VAL A 92 -5.38 11.77 -15.31
C VAL A 92 -5.95 12.21 -13.96
N TYR A 93 -5.96 11.32 -12.97
CA TYR A 93 -6.51 11.59 -11.65
C TYR A 93 -5.48 12.14 -10.66
N PHE A 94 -4.18 12.03 -10.95
CA PHE A 94 -3.11 12.38 -10.02
C PHE A 94 -3.29 13.79 -9.44
N ASP A 95 -3.54 13.87 -8.13
CA ASP A 95 -3.69 15.12 -7.38
C ASP A 95 -4.76 16.07 -7.96
N ARG A 96 -5.89 15.51 -8.45
CA ARG A 96 -6.94 16.29 -9.14
C ARG A 96 -8.26 16.38 -8.41
N ILE A 97 -8.56 15.54 -7.43
CA ILE A 97 -9.90 15.38 -6.90
C ILE A 97 -9.95 15.80 -5.43
N ASP A 98 -10.88 16.69 -5.08
CA ASP A 98 -11.18 17.01 -3.68
C ASP A 98 -12.00 15.88 -3.04
N THR A 99 -11.38 14.71 -2.86
CA THR A 99 -11.99 13.53 -2.21
C THR A 99 -12.30 13.82 -0.74
N MET A 100 -11.36 14.46 -0.06
CA MET A 100 -11.44 14.98 1.30
C MET A 100 -10.59 16.26 1.35
N ARG A 101 -11.06 17.28 2.08
CA ARG A 101 -10.31 18.53 2.25
C ARG A 101 -9.48 18.45 3.52
N LEU A 102 -8.16 18.48 3.38
CA LEU A 102 -7.24 18.52 4.52
C LEU A 102 -6.96 19.97 4.93
N THR A 103 -7.01 20.24 6.23
CA THR A 103 -6.47 21.50 6.78
C THR A 103 -4.94 21.52 6.70
N PRO A 104 -4.29 22.69 6.79
CA PRO A 104 -2.82 22.77 6.82
C PRO A 104 -2.15 21.88 7.88
N ALA A 105 -2.75 21.78 9.07
CA ALA A 105 -2.23 20.90 10.12
C ALA A 105 -2.34 19.41 9.74
N GLN A 106 -3.44 19.00 9.12
CA GLN A 106 -3.66 17.62 8.69
C GLN A 106 -2.75 17.24 7.51
N GLU A 107 -2.53 18.15 6.56
CA GLU A 107 -1.54 17.94 5.50
C GLU A 107 -0.12 17.82 6.03
N ALA A 108 0.25 18.62 7.03
CA ALA A 108 1.58 18.53 7.65
C ALA A 108 1.80 17.16 8.31
N ILE A 109 0.78 16.64 9.02
CA ILE A 109 0.81 15.29 9.60
C ILE A 109 0.93 14.23 8.48
N ALA A 110 0.10 14.33 7.44
CA ALA A 110 0.10 13.38 6.35
C ALA A 110 1.47 13.35 5.62
N LEU A 111 2.04 14.52 5.33
CA LEU A 111 3.34 14.65 4.70
C LEU A 111 4.48 14.12 5.59
N GLU A 112 4.46 14.42 6.89
CA GLU A 112 5.44 13.90 7.85
C GLU A 112 5.46 12.37 7.82
N VAL A 113 4.29 11.76 7.97
CA VAL A 113 4.18 10.30 8.02
C VAL A 113 4.54 9.68 6.68
N ALA A 114 4.03 10.23 5.58
CA ALA A 114 4.30 9.71 4.24
C ALA A 114 5.79 9.82 3.86
N THR A 115 6.48 10.88 4.28
CA THR A 115 7.91 11.04 3.99
C THR A 115 8.78 10.06 4.78
N ASN A 116 8.35 9.68 5.99
CA ASN A 116 9.11 8.83 6.91
C ASN A 116 8.65 7.36 6.93
N THR A 117 7.73 6.97 6.05
CA THR A 117 7.21 5.61 5.95
C THR A 117 7.57 4.99 4.62
N TYR A 118 8.04 3.75 4.62
CA TYR A 118 8.41 2.98 3.45
C TYR A 118 7.59 1.69 3.38
N ARG A 119 7.71 0.96 2.27
CA ARG A 119 7.13 -0.37 2.10
C ARG A 119 8.12 -1.28 1.38
N PRO A 120 8.28 -2.56 1.79
CA PRO A 120 9.40 -3.42 1.38
C PRO A 120 9.24 -3.97 -0.05
N CYS A 121 8.70 -3.16 -0.97
CA CYS A 121 8.61 -3.40 -2.41
C CYS A 121 9.50 -2.45 -3.23
N CYS A 122 9.90 -1.31 -2.69
CA CYS A 122 10.82 -0.34 -3.32
C CYS A 122 11.57 0.49 -2.26
N ASP A 123 12.50 1.34 -2.71
CA ASP A 123 13.29 2.21 -1.81
C ASP A 123 12.72 3.62 -1.65
N ASN A 124 11.61 3.92 -2.32
CA ASN A 124 10.98 5.22 -2.24
C ASN A 124 10.06 5.33 -1.02
N SER A 125 10.04 6.52 -0.41
CA SER A 125 9.16 6.81 0.71
C SER A 125 7.69 6.82 0.29
N THR A 126 6.80 6.93 1.28
CA THR A 126 5.38 6.85 1.02
C THR A 126 4.88 8.00 0.16
N PHE A 127 5.47 9.17 0.39
CA PHE A 127 5.24 10.40 -0.36
C PHE A 127 5.59 10.29 -1.86
N TYR A 128 6.49 9.39 -2.27
CA TYR A 128 6.72 9.19 -3.71
C TYR A 128 5.49 8.60 -4.38
N GLN A 129 4.75 7.68 -3.75
CA GLN A 129 3.54 7.05 -4.31
C GLN A 129 3.66 6.48 -5.74
N ASP A 130 4.84 5.99 -6.14
CA ASP A 130 5.13 5.39 -7.46
C ASP A 130 4.49 4.01 -7.72
N CYS A 131 4.07 3.32 -6.65
CA CYS A 131 3.44 2.00 -6.72
C CYS A 131 1.99 1.99 -6.20
N ASN A 132 1.29 0.88 -6.39
CA ASN A 132 -0.07 0.73 -5.86
C ASN A 132 -0.11 0.73 -4.32
N HIS A 133 0.75 -0.05 -3.66
CA HIS A 133 0.99 0.04 -2.21
C HIS A 133 1.36 1.47 -1.83
N GLY A 134 2.18 2.05 -2.71
CA GLY A 134 2.53 3.44 -2.88
C GLY A 134 1.48 4.41 -2.38
N SER A 135 0.55 4.52 -3.28
CA SER A 135 -0.60 5.39 -3.25
C SER A 135 -1.66 4.93 -2.24
N ALA A 136 -1.86 3.62 -2.05
CA ALA A 136 -2.84 3.12 -1.07
C ALA A 136 -2.50 3.52 0.37
N LEU A 137 -1.22 3.43 0.74
CA LEU A 137 -0.80 3.85 2.08
C LEU A 137 -0.94 5.36 2.27
N LEU A 138 -0.68 6.16 1.23
CA LEU A 138 -0.90 7.61 1.26
C LEU A 138 -2.40 7.92 1.46
N GLY A 139 -3.29 7.26 0.72
CA GLY A 139 -4.74 7.44 0.88
C GLY A 139 -5.23 7.09 2.29
N MET A 140 -4.63 6.08 2.92
CA MET A 140 -4.93 5.75 4.33
C MET A 140 -4.42 6.82 5.30
N ILE A 141 -3.21 7.34 5.06
CA ILE A 141 -2.60 8.41 5.86
C ILE A 141 -3.44 9.69 5.78
N GLU A 142 -3.83 10.09 4.57
CA GLU A 142 -4.67 11.27 4.33
C GLU A 142 -6.04 11.10 4.98
N LEU A 143 -6.66 9.92 4.83
CA LEU A 143 -7.96 9.62 5.45
C LEU A 143 -7.88 9.72 6.98
N ALA A 144 -6.86 9.10 7.60
CA ALA A 144 -6.69 9.18 9.05
C ALA A 144 -6.42 10.62 9.52
N ALA A 145 -5.57 11.37 8.82
CA ALA A 145 -5.30 12.77 9.13
C ALA A 145 -6.57 13.63 8.99
N SER A 146 -7.38 13.41 7.95
CA SER A 146 -8.66 14.12 7.75
C SER A 146 -9.63 13.96 8.92
N GLN A 147 -9.54 12.84 9.63
CA GLN A 147 -10.35 12.52 10.81
C GLN A 147 -9.74 13.07 12.12
N GLY A 148 -8.64 13.83 12.05
CA GLY A 148 -7.99 14.46 13.20
C GLY A 148 -7.01 13.56 13.94
N ALA A 149 -6.56 12.45 13.34
CA ALA A 149 -5.56 11.59 13.96
C ALA A 149 -4.22 12.32 14.15
N SER A 150 -3.63 12.19 15.35
CA SER A 150 -2.24 12.61 15.61
C SER A 150 -1.25 11.82 14.76
N ALA A 151 -0.08 12.40 14.44
CA ALA A 151 0.99 11.70 13.69
C ALA A 151 1.33 10.31 14.24
N ASP A 152 1.43 10.15 15.57
CA ASP A 152 1.73 8.86 16.18
C ASP A 152 0.65 7.79 15.95
N LEU A 153 -0.63 8.21 15.92
CA LEU A 153 -1.72 7.31 15.56
C LEU A 153 -1.65 6.94 14.07
N VAL A 154 -1.33 7.90 13.21
CA VAL A 154 -1.20 7.64 11.77
C VAL A 154 -0.03 6.68 11.48
N PHE A 155 1.11 6.81 12.17
CA PHE A 155 2.21 5.83 12.09
C PHE A 155 1.77 4.42 12.56
N ARG A 156 0.97 4.32 13.64
CA ARG A 156 0.42 3.02 14.08
C ARG A 156 -0.49 2.42 13.01
N ILE A 157 -1.37 3.21 12.41
CA ILE A 157 -2.27 2.78 11.33
C ILE A 157 -1.45 2.31 10.12
N ALA A 158 -0.43 3.07 9.72
CA ALA A 158 0.45 2.72 8.61
C ALA A 158 1.20 1.40 8.84
N ARG A 159 1.66 1.15 10.08
CA ARG A 159 2.28 -0.12 10.47
C ARG A 159 1.32 -1.29 10.34
N VAL A 160 0.06 -1.11 10.76
CA VAL A 160 -0.97 -2.14 10.60
C VAL A 160 -1.17 -2.44 9.12
N ALA A 161 -1.41 -1.41 8.30
CA ALA A 161 -1.63 -1.59 6.86
C ALA A 161 -0.48 -2.34 6.19
N ASN A 162 0.77 -1.91 6.41
CA ASN A 162 1.94 -2.60 5.87
C ASN A 162 2.09 -4.03 6.40
N SER A 163 1.76 -4.31 7.66
CA SER A 163 1.87 -5.67 8.21
C SER A 163 0.90 -6.66 7.55
N TYR A 164 -0.23 -6.18 7.01
CA TYR A 164 -1.16 -7.01 6.26
C TYR A 164 -0.83 -7.09 4.77
N TRP A 165 -0.30 -6.02 4.16
CA TRP A 165 0.12 -6.04 2.75
C TRP A 165 1.47 -6.74 2.53
N PHE A 166 2.33 -6.77 3.54
CA PHE A 166 3.69 -7.33 3.51
C PHE A 166 3.91 -8.30 4.68
N THR A 167 3.00 -9.26 4.83
CA THR A 167 2.91 -10.14 6.01
C THR A 167 4.19 -10.92 6.26
N SER A 168 4.80 -11.51 5.23
CA SER A 168 6.05 -12.26 5.36
C SER A 168 7.20 -11.35 5.79
N GLN A 169 7.32 -10.16 5.18
CA GLN A 169 8.36 -9.19 5.50
C GLN A 169 8.25 -8.71 6.95
N TYR A 170 7.04 -8.35 7.39
CA TYR A 170 6.81 -7.87 8.76
C TYR A 170 6.92 -8.98 9.81
N ALA A 171 6.57 -10.22 9.47
CA ALA A 171 6.84 -11.38 10.32
C ALA A 171 8.35 -11.59 10.53
N MET A 172 9.14 -11.54 9.45
CA MET A 172 10.60 -11.62 9.55
C MET A 172 11.20 -10.45 10.33
N THR A 173 10.72 -9.22 10.12
CA THR A 173 11.14 -8.07 10.92
C THR A 173 10.83 -8.29 12.39
N SER A 174 9.66 -8.85 12.72
CA SER A 174 9.29 -9.17 14.10
C SER A 174 10.21 -10.21 14.74
N MET A 175 10.69 -11.20 13.97
CA MET A 175 11.65 -12.20 14.42
C MET A 175 13.00 -11.57 14.79
N VAL A 176 13.49 -10.61 13.98
CA VAL A 176 14.72 -9.87 14.29
C VAL A 176 14.60 -9.12 15.61
N PHE A 177 13.53 -8.36 15.82
CA PHE A 177 13.34 -7.61 17.06
C PHE A 177 13.18 -8.53 18.28
N THR A 178 12.35 -9.56 18.14
CA THR A 178 12.02 -10.45 19.27
C THR A 178 13.19 -11.34 19.66
N HIS A 179 13.83 -12.01 18.70
CA HIS A 179 14.83 -13.04 19.00
C HIS A 179 16.26 -12.53 19.00
N LEU A 180 16.59 -11.53 18.18
CA LEU A 180 17.97 -11.03 18.07
C LEU A 180 18.20 -9.76 18.87
N ARG A 181 17.17 -8.91 19.02
CA ARG A 181 17.25 -7.65 19.79
C ARG A 181 16.60 -7.72 21.16
N GLN A 182 15.97 -8.85 21.51
CA GLN A 182 15.30 -9.05 22.80
C GLN A 182 14.27 -7.95 23.10
N GLN A 183 13.59 -7.45 22.06
CA GLN A 183 12.57 -6.41 22.16
C GLN A 183 11.22 -6.98 21.70
N ALA A 184 10.24 -6.98 22.61
CA ALA A 184 8.90 -7.47 22.29
C ALA A 184 8.26 -6.62 21.18
N TRP A 185 7.69 -7.28 20.16
CA TRP A 185 7.17 -6.62 18.95
C TRP A 185 6.22 -5.44 19.21
N HIS A 186 5.33 -5.57 20.19
CA HIS A 186 4.36 -4.53 20.55
C HIS A 186 5.01 -3.25 21.14
N THR A 187 6.24 -3.36 21.66
CA THR A 187 7.03 -2.21 22.18
C THR A 187 7.89 -1.54 21.12
N VAL A 188 8.05 -2.16 19.94
CA VAL A 188 8.86 -1.58 18.86
C VAL A 188 8.14 -0.38 18.27
N SER A 189 8.86 0.74 18.17
CA SER A 189 8.32 2.00 17.61
C SER A 189 7.84 1.80 16.16
N PRO A 190 6.59 2.22 15.83
CA PRO A 190 6.12 2.24 14.45
C PRO A 190 7.00 3.06 13.51
N ARG A 191 7.51 4.22 13.96
CA ARG A 191 8.40 5.08 13.17
C ARG A 191 9.70 4.36 12.78
N LEU A 192 10.24 3.53 13.69
CA LEU A 192 11.44 2.73 13.42
C LEU A 192 11.16 1.66 12.36
N VAL A 193 10.11 0.86 12.56
CA VAL A 193 9.78 -0.27 11.67
C VAL A 193 9.39 0.22 10.27
N LEU A 194 8.64 1.32 10.19
CA LEU A 194 8.22 1.92 8.93
C LEU A 194 9.34 2.69 8.23
N GLY A 195 10.41 3.02 8.94
CA GLY A 195 11.54 3.76 8.39
C GLY A 195 12.30 3.01 7.31
N GLN A 196 13.20 3.73 6.66
CA GLN A 196 13.99 3.23 5.53
C GLN A 196 14.73 1.94 5.88
N ASP A 197 15.31 1.82 7.06
CA ASP A 197 16.13 0.67 7.45
C ASP A 197 15.37 -0.65 7.53
N TYR A 198 14.05 -0.65 7.76
CA TYR A 198 13.27 -1.88 7.94
C TYR A 198 12.13 -2.04 6.95
N SER A 199 11.71 -0.97 6.29
CA SER A 199 10.61 -1.01 5.33
C SER A 199 10.96 -0.49 3.95
N SER A 200 12.17 -0.03 3.65
CA SER A 200 12.59 0.05 2.24
C SER A 200 12.98 -1.34 1.72
N LEU A 201 12.95 -1.57 0.41
CA LEU A 201 13.36 -2.84 -0.18
C LEU A 201 14.81 -3.20 0.23
N SER A 202 15.75 -2.29 -0.01
CA SER A 202 17.16 -2.53 0.29
C SER A 202 17.46 -2.50 1.79
N GLY A 203 16.76 -1.66 2.56
CA GLY A 203 16.87 -1.64 4.02
C GLY A 203 16.38 -2.95 4.64
N TRP A 204 15.18 -3.40 4.28
CA TRP A 204 14.61 -4.66 4.75
C TRP A 204 15.52 -5.84 4.37
N GLN A 205 16.02 -5.90 3.13
CA GLN A 205 16.96 -6.96 2.73
C GLN A 205 18.18 -7.00 3.65
N ARG A 206 18.88 -5.86 3.81
CA ARG A 206 20.14 -5.79 4.59
C ARG A 206 19.94 -6.05 6.08
N ASN A 207 18.90 -5.47 6.67
CA ASN A 207 18.70 -5.43 8.12
C ASN A 207 17.77 -6.54 8.65
N VAL A 208 17.03 -7.22 7.78
CA VAL A 208 16.10 -8.29 8.14
C VAL A 208 16.46 -9.59 7.47
N ALA A 209 16.34 -9.69 6.15
CA ALA A 209 16.54 -10.94 5.42
C ALA A 209 17.96 -11.49 5.62
N ASP A 210 18.98 -10.69 5.30
CA ASP A 210 20.38 -11.12 5.40
C ASP A 210 20.78 -11.38 6.86
N VAL A 211 20.18 -10.66 7.81
CA VAL A 211 20.45 -10.86 9.26
C VAL A 211 19.91 -12.22 9.71
N LEU A 212 18.67 -12.56 9.35
CA LEU A 212 18.08 -13.85 9.70
C LEU A 212 18.83 -14.99 9.02
N GLU A 213 19.21 -14.84 7.76
CA GLU A 213 20.02 -15.82 7.03
C GLU A 213 21.38 -16.05 7.69
N ARG A 214 22.16 -14.99 7.96
CA ARG A 214 23.47 -15.10 8.62
C ARG A 214 23.38 -15.73 10.01
N LYS A 215 22.32 -15.44 10.75
CA LYS A 215 22.07 -16.01 12.09
C LYS A 215 21.40 -17.38 12.05
N LYS A 216 21.10 -17.91 10.85
CA LYS A 216 20.40 -19.18 10.62
C LYS A 216 19.08 -19.27 11.40
N VAL A 217 18.41 -18.13 11.56
CA VAL A 217 17.09 -18.06 12.20
C VAL A 217 16.07 -18.51 11.17
N SER A 218 15.33 -19.56 11.51
CA SER A 218 14.23 -20.07 10.71
C SER A 218 12.96 -20.11 11.55
N GLY A 219 11.82 -19.96 10.89
CA GLY A 219 10.49 -20.04 11.51
C GLY A 219 9.43 -20.13 10.41
N PRO A 220 8.20 -20.55 10.75
CA PRO A 220 7.12 -20.59 9.77
C PRO A 220 6.86 -19.17 9.27
N LEU A 221 7.02 -18.95 7.96
CA LEU A 221 6.62 -17.69 7.33
C LEU A 221 5.12 -17.74 7.07
N PRO A 222 4.34 -16.74 7.52
CA PRO A 222 2.93 -16.66 7.16
C PRO A 222 2.80 -16.52 5.64
N GLN A 223 1.76 -17.15 5.07
CA GLN A 223 1.43 -16.96 3.66
C GLN A 223 1.19 -15.47 3.38
N GLN A 224 1.85 -14.96 2.34
CA GLN A 224 1.68 -13.59 1.90
C GLN A 224 0.33 -13.45 1.20
N ALA A 225 -0.49 -12.47 1.59
CA ALA A 225 -1.69 -12.12 0.83
C ALA A 225 -1.28 -11.70 -0.60
N SER A 226 -2.00 -12.16 -1.62
CA SER A 226 -1.69 -11.81 -3.01
C SER A 226 -1.85 -10.30 -3.21
N ALA A 227 -0.74 -9.59 -3.34
CA ALA A 227 -0.70 -8.15 -3.61
C ALA A 227 0.15 -7.90 -4.86
N SER A 228 -0.43 -8.20 -6.03
CA SER A 228 0.21 -7.90 -7.31
C SER A 228 0.38 -6.40 -7.48
N CYS A 229 1.45 -5.98 -8.16
CA CYS A 229 1.69 -4.57 -8.52
C CYS A 229 0.71 -4.06 -9.61
N GLY A 230 -0.12 -4.94 -10.18
CA GLY A 230 -1.19 -4.63 -11.12
C GLY A 230 -2.52 -5.30 -10.73
N MET A 231 -3.63 -4.79 -11.26
CA MET A 231 -4.95 -5.38 -10.98
C MET A 231 -5.01 -6.84 -11.45
N PRO A 232 -5.76 -7.74 -10.77
CA PRO A 232 -6.04 -9.08 -11.26
C PRO A 232 -6.69 -9.04 -12.65
N GLY A 233 -5.90 -9.22 -13.70
CA GLY A 233 -6.34 -9.02 -15.09
C GLY A 233 -5.22 -8.62 -16.04
N ASP A 234 -4.16 -7.97 -15.52
CA ASP A 234 -2.99 -7.56 -16.31
C ASP A 234 -1.90 -8.66 -16.44
N ASN A 235 -2.26 -9.92 -16.17
CA ASN A 235 -1.34 -11.06 -16.36
C ASN A 235 -1.06 -11.41 -17.83
N ALA A 236 -1.47 -10.57 -18.78
CA ALA A 236 -1.04 -10.64 -20.17
C ALA A 236 0.21 -9.77 -20.42
N ALA A 237 1.27 -9.93 -19.63
CA ALA A 237 2.58 -9.34 -19.97
C ALA A 237 3.83 -9.98 -19.34
N ARG A 238 3.75 -11.12 -18.62
CA ARG A 238 4.96 -11.91 -18.25
C ARG A 238 4.66 -13.42 -18.19
N LEU A 239 4.52 -14.03 -19.35
CA LEU A 239 4.76 -15.47 -19.55
C LEU A 239 5.76 -15.66 -20.69
N ALA A 240 7.04 -15.74 -20.31
CA ALA A 240 8.13 -16.45 -20.98
C ALA A 240 9.28 -16.46 -19.94
N ALA A 241 9.84 -17.58 -19.48
CA ALA A 241 10.00 -18.88 -20.09
C ALA A 241 9.92 -20.02 -19.04
N PRO A 242 9.54 -21.24 -19.45
CA PRO A 242 9.88 -22.44 -18.71
C PRO A 242 11.37 -22.75 -18.90
N HIS A 243 11.91 -23.58 -18.01
CA HIS A 243 13.13 -24.41 -18.11
C HIS A 243 13.94 -24.27 -16.81
N ILE A 244 13.75 -25.23 -15.91
CA ILE A 244 14.80 -26.16 -15.49
C ILE A 244 14.08 -27.40 -14.96
N VAL A 245 14.18 -28.48 -15.72
CA VAL A 245 14.01 -29.84 -15.24
C VAL A 245 15.41 -30.32 -14.88
N ARG A 246 15.57 -30.94 -13.71
CA ARG A 246 16.36 -32.16 -13.63
C ARG A 246 15.61 -33.21 -12.84
N ARG A 247 15.40 -34.31 -13.55
CA ARG A 247 14.95 -35.63 -13.10
C ARG A 247 15.96 -36.26 -12.15
N GLU A 248 15.49 -37.20 -11.34
CA GLU A 248 15.62 -38.62 -11.74
C GLU A 248 14.22 -39.17 -12.06
#